data_AF-A0A1D9PTT6-F1
#
_entry.id   AF-A0A1D9PTT6-F1
#
_cell.length_a   1.000
_cell.length_b   1.000
_cell.length_c   1.000
_cell.angle_alpha   90.00
_cell.angle_beta   90.00
_cell.angle_gamma   90.00
#
_symmetry.space_group_name_H-M   'P 1'
#
loop_
_entity.id
_entity.type
_entity.pdbx_description
1 polymer ?
#
loop_
_entity_poly.entity_id
_entity_poly.type
_entity_poly.pdbx_seq_one_letter_code
_entity_poly.pdbx_strand_id
1 'polypeptide(L)'
;MCIHKRMIFTECGHSRWGKEVKACDQELAFRISPATSVSCDTIYAHPMHSIKIGQLCKACEIKRGNTDKTAEKLKQALKDIRESVGRMEKMQGVFATENKASIDEDFDDVAALESWD
;
A
#
# COMPACT_ATOMS: atom_id res chain seq x y z
N MET A 1 9.80 -33.16 -22.23
CA MET A 1 9.27 -32.09 -21.35
C MET A 1 7.94 -32.54 -20.77
N CYS A 2 7.72 -32.36 -19.47
CA CYS A 2 6.43 -32.68 -18.83
C CYS A 2 5.44 -31.54 -19.07
N ILE A 3 4.20 -31.88 -19.42
CA ILE A 3 3.12 -30.91 -19.62
C ILE A 3 2.34 -30.78 -18.33
N HIS A 4 2.28 -29.56 -17.79
CA HIS A 4 1.53 -29.24 -16.57
C HIS A 4 0.42 -28.24 -16.88
N LYS A 5 -0.62 -28.25 -16.04
CA LYS A 5 -1.60 -27.17 -16.05
C LYS A 5 -0.92 -25.88 -15.62
N ARG A 6 -1.25 -24.77 -16.27
CA ARG A 6 -0.78 -23.44 -15.90
C ARG A 6 -1.96 -22.57 -15.50
N MET A 7 -1.88 -21.98 -14.32
CA MET A 7 -2.87 -21.01 -13.84
C MET A 7 -2.26 -19.62 -13.97
N ILE A 8 -2.97 -18.70 -14.61
CA ILE A 8 -2.53 -17.32 -14.84
C ILE A 8 -3.54 -16.40 -14.16
N PHE A 9 -3.09 -15.63 -13.18
CA PHE A 9 -3.90 -14.64 -12.48
C PHE A 9 -3.92 -13.36 -13.30
N THR A 10 -5.04 -13.04 -13.95
CA THR A 10 -5.09 -11.96 -14.94
C THR A 10 -4.96 -10.57 -14.31
N GLU A 11 -5.35 -10.42 -13.05
CA GLU A 11 -5.28 -9.13 -12.34
C GLU A 11 -3.87 -8.75 -11.88
N CYS A 12 -2.97 -9.73 -11.70
CA CYS A 12 -1.58 -9.46 -11.30
C CYS A 12 -0.51 -10.04 -12.22
N GLY A 13 -0.90 -10.73 -13.30
CA GLY A 13 0.02 -11.32 -14.29
C GLY A 13 0.84 -12.52 -13.78
N HIS A 14 0.76 -12.86 -12.49
CA HIS A 14 1.49 -13.99 -11.94
C HIS A 14 0.93 -15.32 -12.47
N SER A 15 1.80 -16.32 -12.57
CA SER A 15 1.39 -17.68 -12.93
C SER A 15 1.85 -18.70 -11.91
N ARG A 16 1.10 -19.78 -11.78
CA ARG A 16 1.44 -20.94 -10.94
C ARG A 16 1.27 -22.23 -11.74
N TRP A 17 2.14 -23.18 -11.44
CA TRP A 17 2.05 -24.53 -11.98
C TRP A 17 1.02 -25.33 -11.20
N GLY A 18 0.17 -26.04 -11.93
CA GLY A 18 -0.82 -26.97 -11.41
C GLY A 18 -0.36 -28.41 -11.56
N LYS A 19 -1.34 -29.32 -11.53
CA LYS A 19 -1.12 -30.76 -11.70
C LYS A 19 -0.48 -31.06 -13.06
N GLU A 20 0.38 -32.08 -13.09
CA GLU A 20 0.87 -32.67 -14.33
C GLU A 20 -0.31 -33.22 -15.14
N VAL A 21 -0.27 -32.97 -16.45
CA VAL A 21 -1.23 -33.49 -17.43
C VAL A 21 -0.63 -34.64 -18.22
N LYS A 22 0.65 -34.52 -18.58
CA LYS A 22 1.38 -35.54 -19.33
C LYS A 22 2.85 -35.58 -18.90
N ALA A 23 3.30 -36.74 -18.40
CA ALA A 23 4.71 -37.02 -18.19
C ALA A 23 5.44 -37.25 -19.52
N CYS A 24 6.72 -36.90 -19.58
CA CYS A 24 7.59 -37.34 -20.67
C CYS A 24 8.17 -38.74 -20.38
N ASP A 25 8.79 -39.36 -21.39
CA ASP A 25 9.35 -40.71 -21.26
C ASP A 25 10.45 -40.80 -20.19
N GLN A 26 11.24 -39.73 -20.02
CA GLN A 26 12.24 -39.64 -18.96
C GLN A 26 11.59 -39.69 -17.56
N GLU A 27 10.53 -38.91 -17.36
CA GLU A 27 9.81 -38.87 -16.09
C GLU A 27 9.06 -40.18 -15.82
N LEU A 28 8.57 -40.84 -16.88
CA LEU A 28 7.99 -42.19 -16.77
C LEU A 28 9.05 -43.23 -16.38
N ALA A 29 10.22 -43.20 -17.01
CA ALA A 29 11.34 -44.08 -16.66
C ALA A 29 11.80 -43.88 -15.21
N PHE A 30 11.83 -42.62 -14.74
CA PHE A 30 12.09 -42.26 -13.35
C PHE A 30 11.07 -42.85 -12.39
N ARG A 31 9.78 -42.79 -12.71
CA ARG A 31 8.72 -43.37 -11.86
C ARG A 31 8.79 -44.88 -11.77
N ILE A 32 9.23 -45.56 -12.84
CA ILE A 32 9.37 -47.02 -12.87
C ILE A 32 10.66 -47.46 -12.17
N SER A 33 11.76 -46.73 -12.34
CA SER A 33 13.09 -47.12 -11.88
C SER A 33 13.91 -45.93 -11.35
N PRO A 34 13.58 -45.39 -10.16
CA PRO A 34 14.22 -44.18 -9.63
C PRO A 34 15.72 -44.33 -9.38
N ALA A 35 16.20 -45.56 -9.13
CA ALA A 35 17.60 -45.85 -8.84
C ALA A 35 18.52 -45.80 -10.08
N THR A 36 17.95 -45.93 -11.29
CA THR A 36 18.71 -46.07 -12.54
C THR A 36 18.41 -44.97 -13.54
N SER A 37 17.57 -43.99 -13.18
CA SER A 37 17.17 -42.92 -14.08
C SER A 37 17.03 -41.60 -13.33
N VAL A 38 16.90 -40.50 -14.08
CA VAL A 38 16.91 -39.13 -13.57
C VAL A 38 15.56 -38.48 -13.82
N SER A 39 15.00 -37.79 -12.82
CA SER A 39 13.75 -37.06 -12.95
C SER A 39 13.84 -35.95 -13.99
N CYS A 40 12.71 -35.62 -14.61
CA CYS A 40 12.65 -34.49 -15.53
C CYS A 40 12.45 -33.18 -14.75
N ASP A 41 13.37 -32.24 -14.89
CA ASP A 41 13.28 -30.90 -14.28
C ASP A 41 12.50 -29.89 -15.15
N THR A 42 12.24 -30.26 -16.39
CA THR A 42 11.74 -29.36 -17.41
C THR A 42 10.22 -29.45 -17.54
N ILE A 43 9.55 -28.39 -17.08
CA ILE A 43 8.09 -28.26 -17.09
C ILE A 43 7.64 -27.29 -18.19
N TYR A 44 6.59 -27.67 -18.94
CA TYR A 44 5.98 -26.86 -19.98
C TYR A 44 4.46 -26.76 -19.81
N ALA A 45 3.86 -25.66 -20.29
CA ALA A 45 2.42 -25.46 -20.32
C ALA A 45 1.90 -25.47 -21.75
N HIS A 46 1.02 -26.41 -22.08
CA HIS A 46 0.29 -26.32 -23.34
C HIS A 46 -0.82 -25.25 -23.24
N PRO A 47 -1.10 -24.45 -24.30
CA PRO A 47 -2.16 -23.45 -24.29
C PRO A 47 -3.53 -24.00 -23.88
N MET A 48 -3.91 -25.20 -24.32
CA MET A 48 -5.17 -25.86 -23.91
C MET A 48 -5.23 -26.25 -22.43
N HIS A 49 -4.10 -26.29 -21.73
CA HIS A 49 -4.03 -26.60 -20.30
C HIS A 49 -3.69 -25.36 -19.47
N SER A 50 -3.83 -24.18 -20.07
CA SER A 50 -3.68 -22.90 -19.41
C SER A 50 -5.06 -22.35 -19.03
N ILE A 51 -5.23 -21.99 -17.76
CA ILE A 51 -6.46 -21.43 -17.22
C ILE A 51 -6.17 -20.02 -16.76
N LYS A 52 -7.01 -19.08 -17.20
CA LYS A 52 -6.98 -17.69 -16.73
C LYS A 52 -7.93 -17.55 -15.53
N ILE A 53 -7.42 -16.99 -14.45
CA ILE A 53 -8.14 -16.74 -13.21
C ILE A 53 -8.33 -15.23 -13.07
N GLY A 54 -9.59 -14.78 -13.06
CA GLY A 54 -9.99 -13.39 -12.91
C GLY A 54 -9.90 -12.89 -11.47
N GLN A 55 -8.80 -13.18 -10.77
CA GLN A 55 -8.55 -12.77 -9.39
C GLN A 55 -7.07 -12.51 -9.19
N LEU A 56 -6.71 -11.80 -8.12
CA LEU A 56 -5.34 -11.71 -7.64
C LEU A 56 -4.85 -13.06 -7.11
N CYS A 57 -3.55 -13.31 -7.26
CA CYS A 57 -2.92 -14.41 -6.51
C CYS A 57 -2.89 -14.06 -5.01
N LYS A 58 -2.91 -15.07 -4.13
CA LYS A 58 -2.92 -14.87 -2.66
C LYS A 58 -1.80 -13.93 -2.16
N ALA A 59 -0.62 -14.01 -2.75
CA ALA A 59 0.49 -13.12 -2.37
C ALA A 59 0.19 -11.66 -2.72
N CYS A 60 -0.42 -11.39 -3.88
CA CYS A 60 -0.85 -10.06 -4.27
C CYS A 60 -2.03 -9.57 -3.46
N GLU A 61 -2.97 -10.45 -3.12
CA GLU A 61 -4.11 -10.14 -2.27
C GLU A 61 -3.65 -9.66 -0.88
N ILE A 62 -2.70 -10.37 -0.26
CA ILE A 62 -2.11 -9.97 1.03
C ILE A 62 -1.39 -8.62 0.92
N LYS A 63 -0.57 -8.43 -0.13
CA LYS A 63 0.14 -7.15 -0.35
C LYS A 63 -0.83 -5.98 -0.54
N ARG A 64 -1.90 -6.19 -1.31
CA ARG A 64 -2.95 -5.19 -1.52
C ARG A 64 -3.65 -4.86 -0.20
N GLY A 65 -4.09 -5.86 0.55
CA GLY A 65 -4.71 -5.64 1.86
C GLY A 65 -3.82 -4.88 2.85
N ASN A 66 -2.50 -5.13 2.83
CA ASN A 66 -1.56 -4.35 3.64
C ASN A 66 -1.43 -2.89 3.18
N THR A 67 -1.43 -2.66 1.87
CA THR A 67 -1.36 -1.32 1.29
C THR A 67 -2.65 -0.52 1.53
N ASP A 68 -3.80 -1.19 1.48
CA ASP A 68 -5.09 -0.55 1.77
C ASP A 68 -5.15 -0.13 3.24
N LYS A 69 -4.68 -0.98 4.17
CA LYS A 69 -4.58 -0.64 5.60
C LYS A 69 -3.64 0.55 5.87
N THR A 70 -2.51 0.64 5.17
CA THR A 70 -1.61 1.80 5.33
C THR A 70 -2.23 3.05 4.75
N ALA A 71 -2.93 2.97 3.63
CA ALA A 71 -3.65 4.09 3.04
C ALA A 71 -4.77 4.61 3.97
N GLU A 72 -5.51 3.73 4.65
CA GLU A 72 -6.50 4.13 5.65
C GLU A 72 -5.87 4.86 6.84
N LYS A 73 -4.75 4.34 7.37
CA LYS A 73 -4.00 5.02 8.45
C LYS A 73 -3.52 6.40 8.02
N LEU A 74 -3.02 6.54 6.80
CA LEU A 74 -2.58 7.83 6.26
C LEU A 74 -3.74 8.80 6.11
N LYS A 75 -4.90 8.35 5.61
CA LYS A 75 -6.11 9.19 5.53
C LYS A 75 -6.55 9.68 6.90
N GLN A 76 -6.51 8.82 7.92
CA GLN A 76 -6.86 9.21 9.28
C GLN A 76 -5.86 10.23 9.84
N ALA A 77 -4.56 9.99 9.69
CA ALA A 77 -3.52 10.93 10.13
C ALA A 77 -3.68 12.31 9.46
N LEU A 78 -3.98 12.36 8.16
CA LEU A 78 -4.24 13.62 7.45
C LEU A 78 -5.48 14.35 8.00
N LYS A 79 -6.53 13.62 8.38
CA LYS A 79 -7.73 14.19 9.00
C LYS A 79 -7.42 14.78 10.37
N ASP A 80 -6.65 14.06 11.18
CA ASP A 80 -6.26 14.50 12.53
C ASP A 80 -5.37 15.75 12.47
N ILE A 81 -4.41 15.78 11.53
CA ILE A 81 -3.56 16.97 11.27
C ILE A 81 -4.42 18.15 10.84
N ARG A 82 -5.39 17.95 9.94
CA ARG A 82 -6.29 19.02 9.50
C ARG A 82 -7.09 19.61 10.67
N GLU A 83 -7.56 18.75 11.56
CA GLU A 83 -8.32 19.18 12.73
C GLU A 83 -7.44 19.90 13.77
N SER A 84 -6.21 19.40 13.99
CA SER A 84 -5.27 20.04 14.92
C SER A 84 -4.85 21.43 14.43
N VAL A 85 -4.53 21.58 13.13
CA VAL A 85 -4.23 22.88 12.52
C VAL A 85 -5.43 23.82 12.65
N GLY A 86 -6.65 23.36 12.33
CA GLY A 86 -7.84 24.19 12.48
C GLY A 86 -8.12 24.62 13.93
N ARG A 87 -7.74 23.81 14.94
CA ARG A 87 -7.80 24.21 16.35
C ARG A 87 -6.74 25.25 16.70
N MET A 88 -5.51 25.08 16.20
CA MET A 88 -4.42 26.03 16.42
C MET A 88 -4.70 27.38 15.78
N GLU A 89 -5.21 27.41 14.55
CA GLU A 89 -5.64 28.64 13.86
C GLU A 89 -6.73 29.37 14.65
N LYS A 90 -7.71 28.64 15.19
CA LYS A 90 -8.75 29.22 16.07
C LYS A 90 -8.16 29.79 17.36
N MET A 91 -7.26 29.07 18.03
CA MET A 91 -6.60 29.59 19.24
C MET A 91 -5.76 30.83 18.93
N GLN A 92 -4.98 30.84 17.85
CA GLN A 92 -4.20 32.01 17.44
C GLN A 92 -5.09 33.22 17.12
N GLY A 93 -6.26 33.01 16.52
CA GLY A 93 -7.26 34.06 16.33
C GLY A 93 -7.79 34.65 17.65
N VAL A 94 -7.97 33.83 18.68
CA VAL A 94 -8.43 34.27 20.01
C VAL A 94 -7.34 35.02 20.78
N PHE A 95 -6.09 34.54 20.75
CA PHE A 95 -4.94 35.24 21.36
C PHE A 95 -4.63 36.58 20.67
N ALA A 96 -4.84 36.68 19.36
CA ALA A 96 -4.68 37.94 18.64
C ALA A 96 -5.76 38.98 19.01
N THR A 97 -6.97 38.54 19.36
CA THR A 97 -8.03 39.43 19.83
C THR A 97 -7.87 39.84 21.30
N GLU A 98 -7.36 38.96 22.16
CA GLU A 98 -7.10 39.27 23.58
C GLU A 98 -5.91 40.23 23.76
N ASN A 99 -4.83 40.05 23.00
CA ASN A 99 -3.68 40.97 23.05
C ASN A 99 -3.98 42.36 22.46
N LYS A 100 -5.00 42.50 21.61
CA LYS A 100 -5.42 43.81 21.10
C LYS A 100 -6.26 44.56 22.15
N ALA A 101 -7.07 43.84 22.92
CA ALA A 101 -7.87 44.42 24.00
C ALA A 101 -7.03 44.88 25.21
N SER A 102 -5.86 44.29 25.46
CA SER A 102 -4.96 44.68 26.57
C SER A 102 -3.95 45.79 26.22
N ILE A 103 -3.81 46.16 24.94
CA ILE A 103 -2.89 47.23 24.50
C ILE A 103 -3.61 48.60 24.44
N ASP A 104 -4.94 48.61 24.34
CA ASP A 104 -5.72 49.84 24.17
C ASP A 104 -6.13 50.53 25.50
N GLU A 105 -5.75 50.00 26.67
CA GLU A 105 -6.12 50.59 27.99
C GLU A 105 -5.02 51.40 28.70
N ASP A 106 -3.77 51.46 28.22
CA ASP A 106 -2.66 52.08 28.98
C ASP A 106 -1.76 53.07 28.19
N PHE A 107 -2.30 53.88 27.27
CA PHE A 107 -1.50 54.93 26.60
C PHE A 107 -2.30 56.21 26.30
N ASP A 108 -2.75 56.92 27.35
CA ASP A 108 -3.38 58.24 27.21
C ASP A 108 -2.75 59.32 28.10
N ASP A 109 -1.48 59.20 28.49
CA ASP A 109 -0.82 60.18 29.36
C ASP A 109 0.65 60.51 29.01
N VAL A 110 0.97 60.67 27.72
CA VAL A 110 2.28 61.22 27.30
C VAL A 110 2.12 62.24 26.16
N ALA A 111 1.37 63.31 26.41
CA ALA A 111 1.26 64.44 25.46
C ALA A 111 1.24 65.82 26.16
N ALA A 112 1.93 65.98 27.28
CA ALA A 112 1.88 67.23 28.06
C ALA A 112 3.25 67.81 28.50
N LEU A 113 4.37 67.47 27.85
CA LEU A 113 5.68 68.03 28.22
C LEU A 113 6.57 68.23 27.00
N GLU A 114 6.34 69.31 26.25
CA GLU A 114 7.37 70.08 25.53
C GLU A 114 6.70 71.28 24.83
N SER A 115 6.75 72.48 25.44
CA SER A 115 6.80 73.79 24.74
C SER A 115 6.60 75.01 25.66
N TRP A 116 7.34 75.13 26.77
CA TRP A 116 7.49 76.41 27.49
C TRP A 116 8.98 76.65 27.76
N ASP A 117 9.68 77.18 26.75
CA ASP A 117 10.42 78.46 26.69
C ASP A 117 11.39 78.47 25.49
#